data_AF-A0A512PN50-F1
#
_entry.id   AF-A0A512PN50-F1
#
_cell.length_a   1.000
_cell.length_b   1.000
_cell.length_c   1.000
_cell.angle_alpha   90.00
_cell.angle_beta   90.00
_cell.angle_gamma   90.00
#
_symmetry.space_group_name_H-M   'P 1'
#
loop_
_entity.id
_entity.type
_entity.pdbx_description
1 polymer ?
#
loop_
_entity_poly.entity_id
_entity_poly.type
_entity_poly.pdbx_seq_one_letter_code
_entity_poly.pdbx_strand_id
1 'polypeptide(L)'
;MNTKTIIATALLTAGLGLGATSTTANAAFLKTRSSTPSSLRGTWYHISRISKGTKPDLERITITKHSFLDKCTIGTTDIHGKMFTVQYHKYSYKFKGYARKQLNTYMFSKISSTGYVSTHLRINGKYRHVMLQTPQQGPFSIYTKFKPAHQYTITGSFK
;
A
#
# COMPACT_ATOMS: atom_id res chain seq x y z
N MET A 1 45.74 9.60 -3.40
CA MET A 1 44.67 10.56 -3.02
C MET A 1 43.55 10.42 -4.04
N ASN A 2 42.33 10.09 -3.58
CA ASN A 2 40.99 10.34 -4.15
C ASN A 2 40.74 9.99 -5.65
N THR A 3 39.63 9.35 -6.02
CA THR A 3 38.31 10.00 -5.98
C THR A 3 37.22 8.92 -6.04
N LYS A 4 36.35 8.84 -5.02
CA LYS A 4 35.13 8.03 -5.10
C LYS A 4 34.03 8.90 -5.70
N THR A 5 33.63 8.60 -6.92
CA THR A 5 32.49 9.21 -7.61
C THR A 5 31.21 8.89 -6.83
N ILE A 6 30.64 9.91 -6.19
CA ILE A 6 29.32 9.83 -5.56
C ILE A 6 28.29 10.03 -6.66
N ILE A 7 27.61 8.96 -7.06
CA ILE A 7 26.44 9.05 -7.94
C ILE A 7 25.27 9.54 -7.08
N ALA A 8 25.03 10.85 -7.11
CA ALA A 8 23.83 11.45 -6.55
C ALA A 8 22.62 11.02 -7.39
N THR A 9 21.94 9.95 -6.95
CA THR A 9 20.66 9.55 -7.55
C THR A 9 19.59 10.52 -7.03
N ALA A 10 19.26 11.53 -7.82
CA ALA A 10 18.12 12.41 -7.56
C ALA A 10 16.83 11.56 -7.60
N LEU A 11 16.25 11.31 -6.43
CA LEU A 11 14.98 10.61 -6.29
C LEU A 11 13.87 11.63 -6.57
N LEU A 12 13.33 11.63 -7.79
CA LEU A 12 12.11 12.34 -8.15
C LEU A 12 10.97 11.86 -7.24
N THR A 13 10.73 12.62 -6.17
CA THR A 13 9.63 12.38 -5.22
C THR A 13 8.40 13.07 -5.80
N ALA A 14 7.81 12.46 -6.82
CA ALA A 14 6.54 12.92 -7.37
C ALA A 14 5.39 12.54 -6.42
N GLY A 15 4.90 13.55 -5.69
CA GLY A 15 3.49 13.67 -5.34
C GLY A 15 2.92 12.71 -4.30
N LEU A 16 3.26 12.93 -3.01
CA LEU A 16 2.27 12.72 -1.95
C LEU A 16 1.20 13.82 -2.11
N GLY A 17 0.19 13.55 -2.92
CA GLY A 17 -1.01 14.38 -3.04
C GLY A 17 -1.80 14.33 -1.74
N LEU A 18 -1.40 15.17 -0.79
CA LEU A 18 -2.02 15.29 0.52
C LEU A 18 -3.10 16.39 0.46
N GLY A 19 -4.36 16.00 0.61
CA GLY A 19 -5.45 16.90 1.01
C GLY A 19 -5.37 17.36 2.49
N ALA A 20 -4.16 17.44 3.02
CA ALA A 20 -3.81 18.03 4.30
C ALA A 20 -2.46 18.69 4.06
N THR A 21 -2.37 20.01 4.23
CA THR A 21 -1.13 20.84 4.21
C THR A 21 0.13 20.00 3.99
N SER A 22 0.53 19.91 2.72
CA SER A 22 1.56 19.03 2.20
C SER A 22 2.84 19.06 3.04
N THR A 23 3.00 18.12 3.96
CA THR A 23 4.35 17.73 4.39
C THR A 23 4.88 16.83 3.28
N THR A 24 5.73 17.40 2.44
CA THR A 24 6.63 16.61 1.58
C THR A 24 7.29 15.57 2.48
N ALA A 25 6.95 14.29 2.32
CA ALA A 25 7.72 13.26 3.01
C ALA A 25 9.13 13.31 2.42
N ASN A 26 10.04 13.92 3.18
CA ASN A 26 11.44 13.99 2.85
C ASN A 26 11.92 12.57 2.47
N ALA A 27 12.43 12.40 1.24
CA ALA A 27 12.93 11.11 0.73
C ALA A 27 13.99 10.49 1.65
N ALA A 28 14.64 11.30 2.49
CA ALA A 28 15.59 10.89 3.53
C ALA A 28 15.01 9.96 4.61
N PHE A 29 13.69 9.91 4.82
CA PHE A 29 13.07 9.07 5.86
C PHE A 29 12.51 7.74 5.34
N LEU A 30 12.59 7.47 4.04
CA LEU A 30 12.14 6.21 3.46
C LEU A 30 13.19 5.13 3.70
N LYS A 31 12.82 4.11 4.47
CA LYS A 31 13.68 2.95 4.70
C LYS A 31 13.47 1.95 3.57
N THR A 32 14.54 1.35 3.08
CA THR A 32 14.48 0.34 2.01
C THR A 32 14.86 -1.04 2.54
N ARG A 33 14.18 -2.08 2.03
CA ARG A 33 14.51 -3.49 2.29
C ARG A 33 14.28 -4.34 1.04
N SER A 34 15.00 -5.45 0.94
CA SER A 34 14.96 -6.38 -0.20
C SER A 34 13.83 -7.43 -0.14
N SER A 35 13.02 -7.41 0.93
CA SER A 35 11.98 -8.41 1.16
C SER A 35 10.71 -7.82 1.76
N THR A 36 9.55 -8.37 1.40
CA THR A 36 8.27 -8.01 2.02
C THR A 36 8.24 -8.43 3.49
N PRO A 37 7.74 -7.61 4.44
CA PRO A 37 7.39 -8.07 5.79
C PRO A 37 6.36 -9.20 5.74
N SER A 38 6.44 -10.17 6.66
CA SER A 38 5.51 -11.31 6.71
C SER A 38 4.04 -10.89 6.81
N SER A 39 3.76 -9.78 7.50
CA SER A 39 2.42 -9.22 7.67
C SER A 39 1.73 -8.75 6.38
N LEU A 40 2.47 -8.53 5.30
CA LEU A 40 1.87 -8.22 3.99
C LEU A 40 1.85 -9.42 3.03
N ARG A 41 2.51 -10.53 3.35
CA ARG A 41 2.61 -11.67 2.43
C ARG A 41 1.28 -12.42 2.29
N GLY A 42 1.07 -13.02 1.13
CA GLY A 42 -0.07 -13.85 0.75
C GLY A 42 -0.97 -13.16 -0.28
N THR A 43 -2.15 -13.75 -0.50
CA THR A 43 -3.14 -13.23 -1.46
C THR A 43 -4.17 -12.37 -0.75
N TRP A 44 -4.55 -11.27 -1.40
CA TRP A 44 -5.38 -10.20 -0.91
C TRP A 44 -6.44 -9.89 -1.95
N TYR A 45 -7.69 -9.72 -1.51
CA TYR A 45 -8.84 -9.50 -2.38
C TYR A 45 -9.59 -8.24 -1.98
N HIS A 46 -9.99 -7.45 -2.98
CA HIS A 46 -10.85 -6.28 -2.83
C HIS A 46 -11.92 -6.29 -3.93
N ILE A 47 -13.13 -5.83 -3.59
CA ILE A 47 -14.16 -5.55 -4.59
C ILE A 47 -14.10 -4.06 -4.92
N SER A 48 -13.77 -3.72 -6.16
CA SER A 48 -13.77 -2.35 -6.68
C SER A 48 -15.12 -1.97 -7.27
N ARG A 49 -15.50 -0.69 -7.15
CA ARG A 49 -16.78 -0.18 -7.69
C ARG A 49 -16.77 0.02 -9.20
N ILE A 50 -15.60 0.05 -9.83
CA ILE A 50 -15.52 0.39 -11.25
C ILE A 50 -15.49 -0.88 -12.09
N SER A 51 -16.59 -1.15 -12.76
CA SER A 51 -16.57 -1.75 -14.08
C SER A 51 -17.81 -1.32 -14.84
N LYS A 52 -17.60 -0.85 -16.06
CA LYS A 52 -18.62 -0.48 -17.04
C LYS A 52 -19.69 -1.59 -17.13
N GLY A 53 -20.79 -1.40 -16.42
CA GLY A 53 -22.11 -1.87 -16.83
C GLY A 53 -22.57 -3.28 -16.44
N THR A 54 -22.09 -3.97 -15.39
CA THR A 54 -22.97 -4.94 -14.67
C THR A 54 -22.39 -5.67 -13.44
N LYS A 55 -21.08 -5.82 -13.23
CA LYS A 55 -20.55 -6.59 -12.09
C LYS A 55 -19.36 -5.90 -11.38
N PRO A 56 -19.28 -5.97 -10.03
CA PRO A 56 -18.12 -5.50 -9.29
C PRO A 56 -16.86 -6.25 -9.71
N ASP A 57 -15.76 -5.52 -9.91
CA ASP A 57 -14.46 -6.12 -10.22
C ASP A 57 -13.80 -6.67 -8.96
N LEU A 58 -13.27 -7.90 -9.03
CA LEU A 58 -12.52 -8.52 -7.95
C LEU A 58 -11.03 -8.33 -8.21
N GLU A 59 -10.46 -7.33 -7.54
CA GLU A 59 -9.03 -7.07 -7.53
C GLU A 59 -8.32 -8.14 -6.69
N ARG A 60 -7.18 -8.63 -7.18
CA ARG A 60 -6.36 -9.65 -6.53
C ARG A 60 -4.90 -9.26 -6.50
N ILE A 61 -4.40 -9.01 -5.30
CA ILE A 61 -2.98 -8.75 -5.05
C ILE A 61 -2.34 -9.99 -4.41
N THR A 62 -1.22 -10.45 -4.95
CA THR A 62 -0.41 -11.53 -4.39
C THR A 62 0.98 -11.01 -4.07
N ILE A 63 1.36 -11.11 -2.80
CA ILE A 63 2.64 -10.59 -2.31
C ILE A 63 3.43 -11.74 -1.73
N THR A 64 4.62 -12.01 -2.27
CA THR A 64 5.53 -13.02 -1.70
C THR A 64 6.69 -12.32 -0.98
N LYS A 65 7.70 -13.08 -0.57
CA LYS A 65 8.91 -12.51 0.04
C LYS A 65 9.64 -11.55 -0.94
N HIS A 66 9.62 -11.85 -2.24
CA HIS A 66 10.42 -11.16 -3.27
C HIS A 66 9.63 -10.87 -4.56
N SER A 67 8.29 -10.84 -4.47
CA SER A 67 7.45 -10.45 -5.61
C SER A 67 6.17 -9.78 -5.17
N PHE A 68 5.62 -8.97 -6.07
CA PHE A 68 4.34 -8.30 -5.98
C PHE A 68 3.61 -8.48 -7.30
N LEU A 69 2.40 -9.02 -7.25
CA LEU A 69 1.54 -9.21 -8.42
C LEU A 69 0.17 -8.60 -8.11
N ASP A 70 -0.21 -7.57 -8.84
CA ASP A 70 -1.52 -6.95 -8.79
C ASP A 70 -2.29 -7.26 -10.08
N LYS A 71 -3.45 -7.88 -9.93
CA LYS A 71 -4.36 -8.20 -11.02
C LYS A 71 -5.70 -7.50 -10.78
N CYS A 72 -6.04 -6.57 -11.65
CA CYS A 72 -7.32 -5.89 -11.72
C CYS A 72 -7.87 -5.97 -13.16
N THR A 73 -9.13 -5.64 -13.38
CA THR A 73 -9.74 -5.71 -14.73
C THR A 73 -9.01 -4.80 -15.73
N ILE A 74 -8.44 -3.69 -15.27
CA ILE A 74 -7.78 -2.71 -16.13
C ILE A 74 -6.30 -3.02 -16.43
N GLY A 75 -5.72 -4.05 -15.81
CA GLY A 75 -4.32 -4.41 -16.06
C GLY A 75 -3.71 -5.39 -15.06
N THR A 76 -2.45 -5.74 -15.32
CA THR A 76 -1.63 -6.56 -14.41
C THR A 76 -0.30 -5.87 -14.18
N THR A 77 0.08 -5.71 -12.91
CA THR A 77 1.42 -5.28 -12.50
C THR A 77 2.14 -6.45 -11.86
N ASP A 78 3.27 -6.86 -12.41
CA ASP A 78 4.12 -7.92 -11.86
C ASP A 78 5.53 -7.39 -11.62
N ILE A 79 6.00 -7.47 -10.38
CA ILE A 79 7.31 -7.02 -9.95
C ILE A 79 8.01 -8.20 -9.26
N HIS A 80 9.16 -8.61 -9.80
CA HIS A 80 9.96 -9.70 -9.26
C HIS A 80 11.47 -9.47 -9.49
N GLY A 81 12.29 -10.35 -8.91
CA GLY A 81 13.74 -10.38 -9.13
C GLY A 81 14.45 -9.11 -8.63
N LYS A 82 15.44 -8.63 -9.39
CA LYS A 82 16.29 -7.48 -9.00
C LYS A 82 15.53 -6.15 -8.96
N MET A 83 14.36 -6.07 -9.60
CA MET A 83 13.50 -4.88 -9.59
C MET A 83 12.65 -4.79 -8.31
N PHE A 84 12.57 -5.89 -7.55
CA PHE A 84 11.79 -5.94 -6.33
C PHE A 84 12.52 -5.24 -5.18
N THR A 85 12.01 -4.07 -4.80
CA THR A 85 12.42 -3.36 -3.59
C THR A 85 11.19 -2.96 -2.79
N VAL A 86 11.31 -2.90 -1.48
CA VAL A 86 10.24 -2.44 -0.60
C VAL A 86 10.73 -1.22 0.15
N GLN A 87 10.09 -0.09 -0.11
CA GLN A 87 10.29 1.13 0.66
C GLN A 87 9.21 1.21 1.75
N TYR A 88 9.55 1.77 2.90
CA TYR A 88 8.57 1.98 3.95
C TYR A 88 8.86 3.18 4.83
N HIS A 89 7.79 3.74 5.36
CA HIS A 89 7.83 4.79 6.38
C HIS A 89 6.77 4.51 7.45
N LYS A 90 7.01 4.98 8.66
CA LYS A 90 6.09 4.80 9.79
C LYS A 90 5.23 6.05 9.92
N TYR A 91 3.91 5.89 9.86
CA TYR A 91 2.95 6.97 10.04
C TYR A 91 2.02 6.72 11.22
N SER A 92 1.47 7.80 11.74
CA SER A 92 0.47 7.79 12.80
C SER A 92 -0.95 7.75 12.22
N TYR A 93 -1.56 6.57 12.15
CA TYR A 93 -2.92 6.37 11.63
C TYR A 93 -4.01 6.58 12.68
N LYS A 94 -5.10 7.24 12.31
CA LYS A 94 -6.35 7.34 13.08
C LYS A 94 -7.52 6.95 12.18
N PHE A 95 -8.01 5.72 12.33
CA PHE A 95 -9.19 5.23 11.62
C PHE A 95 -10.47 5.51 12.43
N LYS A 96 -11.59 5.74 11.74
CA LYS A 96 -12.90 5.96 12.37
C LYS A 96 -13.27 4.76 13.24
N GLY A 97 -13.54 5.00 14.53
CA GLY A 97 -13.87 3.96 15.51
C GLY A 97 -12.66 3.21 16.11
N TYR A 98 -11.42 3.62 15.82
CA TYR A 98 -10.22 3.00 16.38
C TYR A 98 -9.32 4.02 17.08
N ALA A 99 -8.52 3.55 18.03
CA ALA A 99 -7.43 4.34 18.62
C ALA A 99 -6.35 4.68 17.57
N ARG A 100 -5.57 5.73 17.83
CA ARG A 100 -4.42 6.09 16.99
C ARG A 100 -3.35 5.01 17.09
N LYS A 101 -2.73 4.63 15.97
CA LYS A 101 -1.69 3.58 15.90
C LYS A 101 -0.56 3.98 14.97
N GLN A 102 0.66 3.63 15.38
CA GLN A 102 1.85 3.76 14.54
C GLN A 102 1.97 2.54 13.64
N LEU A 103 1.88 2.72 12.33
CA LEU A 103 1.92 1.63 11.35
C LEU A 103 2.95 1.93 10.27
N ASN A 104 3.58 0.89 9.74
CA ASN A 104 4.43 1.02 8.57
C ASN A 104 3.58 0.97 7.31
N THR A 105 3.83 1.92 6.41
CA THR A 105 3.28 1.97 5.06
C THR A 105 4.37 1.51 4.11
N TYR A 106 4.07 0.49 3.31
CA TYR A 106 5.00 -0.16 2.42
C TYR A 106 4.66 0.14 0.97
N MET A 107 5.67 0.45 0.17
CA MET A 107 5.56 0.71 -1.26
C MET A 107 6.44 -0.30 -2.00
N PHE A 108 5.90 -0.90 -3.06
CA PHE A 108 6.59 -1.91 -3.85
C PHE A 108 7.17 -1.27 -5.11
N SER A 109 8.50 -1.29 -5.23
CA SER A 109 9.29 -0.65 -6.28
C SER A 109 9.24 0.88 -6.30
N LYS A 110 10.12 1.50 -7.10
CA LYS A 110 10.20 2.95 -7.34
C LYS A 110 9.05 3.49 -8.21
N ILE A 111 8.26 2.60 -8.82
CA ILE A 111 7.29 2.94 -9.87
C ILE A 111 5.87 3.09 -9.31
N SER A 112 5.58 2.50 -8.15
CA SER A 112 4.26 2.59 -7.52
C SER A 112 4.27 3.63 -6.40
N SER A 113 3.40 4.63 -6.52
CA SER A 113 3.09 5.59 -5.45
C SER A 113 2.09 5.01 -4.42
N THR A 114 1.66 3.77 -4.61
CA THR A 114 0.63 3.15 -3.77
C THR A 114 1.24 2.56 -2.50
N GLY A 115 0.81 3.09 -1.35
CA GLY A 115 1.17 2.56 -0.04
C GLY A 115 0.23 1.45 0.41
N TYR A 116 0.80 0.44 1.06
CA TYR A 116 0.07 -0.68 1.65
C TYR A 116 0.36 -0.76 3.15
N VAL A 117 -0.69 -0.88 3.95
CA VAL A 117 -0.60 -0.92 5.41
C VAL A 117 -1.26 -2.21 5.90
N SER A 118 -0.54 -3.00 6.70
CA SER A 118 -1.10 -4.17 7.37
C SER A 118 -1.63 -3.80 8.75
N THR A 119 -2.87 -4.17 9.06
CA THR A 119 -3.47 -3.94 10.39
C THR A 119 -4.59 -4.95 10.69
N HIS A 120 -5.19 -4.84 11.88
CA HIS A 120 -6.38 -5.62 12.26
C HIS A 120 -7.58 -4.69 12.39
N LEU A 121 -8.65 -4.98 11.66
CA LEU A 121 -9.93 -4.26 11.70
C LEU A 121 -11.08 -5.25 11.86
N ARG A 122 -12.21 -4.76 12.37
CA ARG A 122 -13.45 -5.51 12.48
C ARG A 122 -14.17 -5.51 11.14
N ILE A 123 -14.30 -6.67 10.52
CA ILE A 123 -15.00 -6.92 9.25
C ILE A 123 -16.08 -7.97 9.51
N ASN A 124 -17.33 -7.66 9.20
CA ASN A 124 -18.50 -8.49 9.54
C ASN A 124 -18.49 -8.96 11.00
N GLY A 125 -18.25 -8.04 11.94
CA GLY A 125 -18.26 -8.33 13.38
C GLY A 125 -17.04 -9.07 13.91
N LYS A 126 -16.11 -9.56 13.08
CA LYS A 126 -14.90 -10.28 13.50
C LYS A 126 -13.64 -9.47 13.24
N TYR A 127 -12.68 -9.50 14.17
CA TYR A 127 -11.35 -8.95 13.90
C TYR A 127 -10.64 -9.80 12.87
N ARG A 128 -10.20 -9.16 11.79
CA ARG A 128 -9.50 -9.78 10.68
C ARG A 128 -8.20 -9.03 10.43
N HIS A 129 -7.16 -9.78 10.10
CA HIS A 129 -5.96 -9.22 9.50
C HIS A 129 -6.29 -8.74 8.09
N VAL A 130 -6.04 -7.46 7.84
CA VAL A 130 -6.37 -6.80 6.58
C VAL A 130 -5.18 -6.00 6.07
N MET A 131 -5.14 -5.83 4.76
CA MET A 131 -4.24 -4.90 4.09
C MET A 131 -5.05 -3.71 3.61
N LEU A 132 -4.60 -2.51 3.93
CA LEU A 132 -5.20 -1.26 3.47
C LEU A 132 -4.35 -0.70 2.35
N GLN A 133 -5.00 -0.26 1.29
CA GLN A 133 -4.37 0.56 0.27
C GLN A 133 -4.57 2.04 0.62
N THR A 134 -3.48 2.81 0.65
CA THR A 134 -3.56 4.25 0.90
C THR A 134 -4.22 4.94 -0.30
N PRO A 135 -5.35 5.63 -0.11
CA PRO A 135 -6.03 6.30 -1.22
C PRO A 135 -5.28 7.58 -1.60
N GLN A 136 -5.38 7.96 -2.88
CA GLN A 136 -5.03 9.33 -3.29
C GLN A 136 -6.09 10.33 -2.78
N GLN A 137 -7.37 9.93 -2.82
CA GLN A 137 -8.51 10.67 -2.28
C GLN A 137 -9.57 9.68 -1.76
N GLY A 138 -10.29 10.05 -0.69
CA GLY A 138 -11.40 9.24 -0.16
C GLY A 138 -10.97 8.18 0.88
N PRO A 139 -11.80 7.13 1.09
CA PRO A 139 -11.54 6.13 2.11
C PRO A 139 -10.46 5.13 1.68
N PHE A 140 -9.85 4.46 2.65
CA PHE A 140 -8.91 3.37 2.41
C PHE A 140 -9.67 2.14 1.90
N SER A 141 -9.24 1.57 0.78
CA SER A 141 -9.70 0.26 0.33
C SER A 141 -9.17 -0.82 1.26
N ILE A 142 -10.05 -1.70 1.74
CA ILE A 142 -9.69 -2.84 2.58
C ILE A 142 -9.59 -4.07 1.69
N TYR A 143 -8.40 -4.66 1.70
CA TYR A 143 -8.14 -5.97 1.15
C TYR A 143 -8.17 -7.03 2.24
N THR A 144 -8.77 -8.17 1.92
CA THR A 144 -8.95 -9.28 2.85
C THR A 144 -8.32 -10.57 2.31
N LYS A 145 -8.03 -11.53 3.19
CA LYS A 145 -7.50 -12.84 2.79
C LYS A 145 -8.53 -13.78 2.16
N PHE A 146 -9.81 -13.44 2.26
CA PHE A 146 -10.93 -14.17 1.68
C PHE A 146 -11.53 -13.35 0.53
N LYS A 147 -12.29 -13.97 -0.37
CA LYS A 147 -13.02 -13.22 -1.39
C LYS A 147 -14.19 -12.50 -0.73
N PRO A 148 -14.22 -11.16 -0.67
CA PRO A 148 -15.31 -10.46 -0.02
C PRO A 148 -16.58 -10.53 -0.88
N ALA A 149 -17.75 -10.40 -0.26
CA ALA A 149 -19.03 -10.35 -0.97
C ALA A 149 -19.44 -8.91 -1.38
N HIS A 150 -18.85 -7.91 -0.74
CA HIS A 150 -19.06 -6.50 -1.01
C HIS A 150 -17.77 -5.72 -0.79
N GLN A 151 -17.75 -4.47 -1.27
CA GLN A 151 -16.62 -3.59 -1.04
C GLN A 151 -16.48 -3.24 0.45
N TYR A 152 -15.27 -3.37 0.97
CA TYR A 152 -14.89 -2.89 2.30
C TYR A 152 -14.00 -1.66 2.18
N THR A 153 -14.38 -0.59 2.88
CA THR A 153 -13.58 0.62 3.00
C THR A 153 -13.56 1.12 4.45
N ILE A 154 -12.56 1.93 4.80
CA ILE A 154 -12.52 2.62 6.09
C ILE A 154 -12.05 4.06 5.91
N THR A 155 -12.69 4.99 6.61
CA THR A 155 -12.25 6.39 6.65
C THR A 155 -11.25 6.59 7.78
N GLY A 156 -10.28 7.47 7.54
CA GLY A 156 -9.26 7.80 8.53
C GLY A 156 -8.27 8.81 7.98
N SER A 157 -7.29 9.14 8.80
CA SER A 157 -6.17 10.01 8.42
C SER A 157 -4.85 9.43 8.92
N PHE A 158 -3.76 9.93 8.34
CA PHE A 158 -2.40 9.68 8.81
C PHE A 158 -1.63 10.99 8.85
N LYS A 159 -0.62 11.03 9.72
CA LYS A 159 0.35 12.11 9.86
C LYS A 159 1.73 11.50 9.94
#